data_AF-A0A4P9YS13-F1
#
_entry.id   AF-A0A4P9YS13-F1
#
_cell.length_a   1.000
_cell.length_b   1.000
_cell.length_c   1.000
_cell.angle_alpha   90.00
_cell.angle_beta   90.00
_cell.angle_gamma   90.00
#
_symmetry.space_group_name_H-M   'P 1'
#
loop_
_entity.id
_entity.type
_entity.pdbx_description
1 polymer ?
#
loop_
_entity_poly.entity_id
_entity_poly.type
_entity_poly.pdbx_seq_one_letter_code
_entity_poly.pdbx_strand_id
1 'polypeptide(L)'
;MDLKGPFSKTLLRRGQFSAQHFDVDKQVFLQQEIDKLTRNEVVKSVVITKPTRDLRQRLLSPQVLAGVRDEEERQLIHQFVDLLDKTLTLNPEKRITVKEALKHPFIVWSRTSSRASTETTTSATTTSS
;
A
#
# COMPACT_ATOMS: atom_id res chain seq x y z
N MET A 1 1.96 -13.04 -3.24
CA MET A 1 1.32 -12.81 -1.91
C MET A 1 2.34 -12.32 -0.88
N ASP A 2 3.44 -11.77 -1.36
CA ASP A 2 4.66 -11.54 -0.61
C ASP A 2 4.51 -10.46 0.45
N LEU A 3 3.56 -9.53 0.27
CA LEU A 3 3.38 -8.37 1.13
C LEU A 3 2.31 -8.57 2.21
N LYS A 4 1.18 -9.20 1.86
CA LYS A 4 0.03 -9.34 2.77
C LYS A 4 -0.25 -10.79 3.19
N GLY A 5 0.54 -11.74 2.69
CA GLY A 5 0.40 -13.15 3.02
C GLY A 5 -0.72 -13.83 2.23
N PRO A 6 -1.16 -15.02 2.66
CA PRO A 6 -2.10 -15.84 1.91
C PRO A 6 -3.51 -15.23 1.91
N PHE A 7 -4.27 -15.49 0.84
CA PHE A 7 -5.70 -15.17 0.80
C PHE A 7 -6.49 -16.09 1.74
N SER A 8 -7.56 -15.56 2.34
CA SER A 8 -8.47 -16.36 3.16
C SER A 8 -9.27 -17.34 2.30
N LYS A 9 -9.60 -18.52 2.85
CA LYS A 9 -10.47 -19.51 2.16
C LYS A 9 -11.78 -18.89 1.69
N THR A 10 -12.40 -18.05 2.52
CA THR A 10 -13.66 -17.37 2.19
C THR A 10 -13.52 -16.48 0.96
N LEU A 11 -12.40 -15.77 0.81
CA LEU A 11 -12.17 -14.93 -0.36
C LEU A 11 -11.92 -15.78 -1.61
N LEU A 12 -11.09 -16.85 -1.48
CA LEU A 12 -10.81 -17.77 -2.57
C LEU A 12 -12.07 -18.49 -3.06
N ARG A 13 -12.99 -18.88 -2.17
CA ARG A 13 -14.24 -19.54 -2.57
C ARG A 13 -15.20 -18.62 -3.34
N ARG A 14 -15.08 -17.30 -3.18
CA ARG A 14 -15.92 -16.31 -3.90
C ARG A 14 -15.37 -15.96 -5.28
N GLY A 15 -14.11 -16.30 -5.58
CA GLY A 15 -13.46 -15.91 -6.84
C GLY A 15 -13.78 -16.86 -7.99
N GLN A 16 -14.27 -16.30 -9.10
CA GLN A 16 -14.59 -17.06 -10.32
C GLN A 16 -13.37 -17.79 -10.90
N PHE A 17 -12.18 -17.17 -10.81
CA PHE A 17 -10.93 -17.70 -11.37
C PHE A 17 -10.03 -18.33 -10.30
N SER A 18 -10.51 -18.51 -9.06
CA SER A 18 -9.66 -18.98 -7.97
C SER A 18 -9.11 -20.39 -8.22
N ALA A 19 -9.87 -21.27 -8.87
CA ALA A 19 -9.40 -22.62 -9.22
C ALA A 19 -8.22 -22.62 -10.23
N GLN A 20 -8.02 -21.54 -11.01
CA GLN A 20 -6.90 -21.44 -11.97
C GLN A 20 -5.58 -21.07 -11.28
N HIS A 21 -5.65 -20.48 -10.09
CA HIS A 21 -4.49 -19.92 -9.38
C HIS A 21 -4.27 -20.54 -8.01
N PHE A 22 -5.24 -21.29 -7.48
CA PHE A 22 -5.19 -21.83 -6.13
C PHE A 22 -5.81 -23.22 -6.06
N ASP A 23 -5.14 -24.09 -5.32
CA ASP A 23 -5.82 -25.21 -4.66
C ASP A 23 -6.52 -24.64 -3.42
N VAL A 24 -7.83 -24.43 -3.50
CA VAL A 24 -8.61 -23.74 -2.46
C VAL A 24 -8.69 -24.55 -1.17
N ASP A 25 -8.72 -25.88 -1.26
CA ASP A 25 -8.85 -26.76 -0.10
C ASP A 25 -7.52 -26.88 0.65
N LYS A 26 -6.41 -26.97 -0.10
CA LYS A 26 -5.05 -26.98 0.47
C LYS A 26 -4.48 -25.57 0.73
N GLN A 27 -5.16 -24.51 0.29
CA GLN A 27 -4.68 -23.11 0.31
C GLN A 27 -3.28 -22.94 -0.29
N VAL A 28 -3.02 -23.63 -1.40
CA VAL A 28 -1.74 -23.56 -2.09
C VAL A 28 -1.88 -22.67 -3.32
N PHE A 29 -0.90 -21.79 -3.54
CA PHE A 29 -0.83 -20.98 -4.75
C PHE A 29 -0.24 -21.80 -5.90
N LEU A 30 -0.88 -21.75 -7.06
CA LEU A 30 -0.45 -22.41 -8.28
C LEU A 30 0.30 -21.39 -9.15
N GLN A 31 1.61 -21.31 -8.94
CA GLN A 31 2.47 -20.38 -9.66
C GLN A 31 2.78 -20.92 -11.05
N GLN A 32 2.40 -20.17 -12.08
CA GLN A 32 2.81 -20.45 -13.47
C GLN A 32 4.24 -19.93 -13.67
N GLU A 33 5.15 -20.81 -14.07
CA GLU A 33 6.53 -20.47 -14.42
C GLU A 33 6.88 -21.09 -15.76
N ILE A 34 7.80 -20.45 -16.48
CA ILE A 34 8.42 -21.03 -17.67
C ILE A 34 9.71 -21.72 -17.23
N ASP A 35 9.82 -23.01 -17.48
CA ASP A 35 11.03 -23.77 -17.20
C ASP A 35 12.21 -23.20 -18.02
N LYS A 36 13.32 -22.88 -17.36
CA LYS A 36 14.46 -22.17 -17.98
C LYS A 36 15.19 -23.00 -19.03
N LEU A 37 15.12 -24.32 -18.94
CA LEU A 37 15.80 -25.23 -19.87
C LEU A 37 14.88 -25.59 -21.03
N THR A 38 13.66 -26.04 -20.72
CA THR A 38 12.72 -26.58 -21.71
C THR A 38 11.83 -25.52 -22.36
N ARG A 39 11.76 -24.32 -21.76
CA ARG A 39 10.83 -23.23 -22.12
C ARG A 39 9.34 -23.61 -22.10
N ASN A 40 9.00 -24.73 -21.47
CA ASN A 40 7.62 -25.15 -21.29
C ASN A 40 7.00 -24.43 -20.09
N GLU A 41 5.69 -24.19 -20.15
CA GLU A 41 4.92 -23.71 -19.02
C GLU A 41 4.72 -24.83 -18.00
N VAL A 42 5.08 -24.56 -16.74
CA VAL A 42 4.97 -25.49 -15.62
C VAL A 42 4.26 -24.78 -14.47
N VAL A 43 3.37 -25.52 -13.79
CA VAL A 43 2.67 -25.02 -12.60
C VAL A 43 3.36 -25.57 -11.35
N LYS A 44 3.88 -24.67 -10.52
CA LYS A 44 4.47 -25.00 -9.22
C LYS A 44 3.49 -24.69 -8.08
N SER A 45 3.34 -25.67 -7.20
CA SER A 45 2.60 -25.51 -5.95
C SER A 45 3.46 -24.77 -4.92
N VAL A 46 3.03 -23.58 -4.51
CA VAL A 46 3.74 -22.73 -3.56
C VAL A 46 2.90 -22.53 -2.30
N VAL A 47 3.43 -23.00 -1.17
CA VAL A 47 2.83 -22.81 0.14
C VAL A 47 3.31 -21.47 0.71
N ILE A 48 2.38 -20.54 0.91
CA ILE A 48 2.71 -19.19 1.41
C ILE A 48 2.24 -19.09 2.86
N THR A 49 3.16 -19.28 3.80
CA THR A 49 2.88 -19.25 5.25
C THR A 49 2.99 -17.84 5.84
N LYS A 50 3.86 -16.99 5.30
CA LYS A 50 4.10 -15.64 5.80
C LYS A 50 4.43 -14.65 4.68
N PRO A 51 4.12 -13.35 4.86
CA PRO A 51 4.69 -12.30 4.03
C PRO A 51 6.22 -12.36 4.06
N THR A 52 6.84 -12.21 2.89
CA THR A 52 8.29 -12.16 2.72
C THR A 52 8.81 -10.75 2.48
N ARG A 53 7.92 -9.78 2.27
CA ARG A 53 8.22 -8.36 2.06
C ARG A 53 7.48 -7.52 3.10
N ASP A 54 8.15 -6.49 3.61
CA ASP A 54 7.59 -5.52 4.54
C ASP A 54 7.65 -4.10 3.93
N LEU A 55 6.49 -3.44 3.87
CA LEU A 55 6.39 -2.04 3.42
C LEU A 55 7.19 -1.10 4.31
N ARG A 56 7.14 -1.31 5.63
CA ARG A 56 7.86 -0.47 6.61
C ARG A 56 9.34 -0.59 6.40
N GLN A 57 9.88 -1.80 6.30
CA GLN A 57 11.30 -1.99 6.08
C GLN A 57 11.78 -1.35 4.77
N ARG A 58 10.94 -1.31 3.74
CA ARG A 58 11.28 -0.67 2.46
C ARG A 58 11.23 0.86 2.52
N LEU A 59 10.16 1.42 3.10
CA LEU A 59 9.87 2.86 3.06
C LEU A 59 10.42 3.64 4.26
N LEU A 60 10.67 2.97 5.38
CA LEU A 60 11.28 3.52 6.59
C LEU A 60 12.72 3.00 6.77
N SER A 61 13.36 2.60 5.66
CA SER A 61 14.76 2.18 5.71
C SER A 61 15.65 3.36 6.12
N PRO A 62 16.76 3.12 6.83
CA PRO A 62 17.70 4.18 7.19
C PRO A 62 18.20 4.97 5.99
N GLN A 63 18.34 4.33 4.83
CA GLN A 63 18.75 4.98 3.59
C GLN A 63 17.72 6.00 3.09
N VAL A 64 16.42 5.65 3.15
CA VAL A 64 15.34 6.58 2.80
C VAL A 64 15.27 7.71 3.82
N LEU A 65 15.36 7.40 5.11
CA LEU A 65 15.24 8.40 6.18
C LEU A 65 16.47 9.30 6.32
N ALA A 66 17.65 8.89 5.83
CA ALA A 66 18.86 9.70 5.86
C ALA A 66 18.75 10.96 4.99
N GLY A 67 17.94 10.93 3.93
CA GLY A 67 17.65 12.10 3.09
C GLY A 67 16.62 13.05 3.70
N VAL A 68 15.90 12.62 4.73
CA VAL A 68 14.78 13.34 5.33
C VAL A 68 15.26 14.07 6.58
N ARG A 69 15.35 15.40 6.47
CA ARG A 69 15.89 16.25 7.54
C ARG A 69 14.80 16.82 8.45
N ASP A 70 13.59 16.98 7.92
CA ASP A 70 12.44 17.51 8.64
C ASP A 70 11.68 16.38 9.36
N GLU A 71 11.31 16.63 10.62
CA GLU A 71 10.50 15.70 11.40
C GLU A 71 9.06 15.63 10.86
N GLU A 72 8.55 16.72 10.29
CA GLU A 72 7.22 16.73 9.66
C GLU A 72 7.19 15.83 8.43
N GLU A 73 8.24 15.86 7.61
CA GLU A 73 8.39 15.00 6.44
C GLU A 73 8.55 13.52 6.85
N ARG A 74 9.32 13.25 7.92
CA ARG A 74 9.45 11.91 8.48
C ARG A 74 8.09 11.37 8.94
N GLN A 75 7.31 12.18 9.66
CA GLN A 75 5.97 11.83 10.09
C GLN A 75 5.02 11.61 8.91
N LEU A 76 5.17 12.39 7.83
CA LEU A 76 4.39 12.21 6.60
C LEU A 76 4.67 10.86 5.94
N ILE A 77 5.93 10.39 5.93
CA ILE A 77 6.29 9.06 5.42
C ILE A 77 5.64 7.96 6.26
N HIS A 78 5.61 8.09 7.59
CA HIS A 78 4.89 7.15 8.45
C HIS A 78 3.39 7.09 8.13
N GLN A 79 2.75 8.25 7.91
CA GLN A 79 1.35 8.31 7.51
C GLN A 79 1.14 7.74 6.10
N PHE A 80 2.10 7.89 5.20
CA PHE A 80 2.04 7.29 3.86
C PHE A 80 2.04 5.77 3.93
N VAL A 81 2.91 5.19 4.76
CA VAL A 81 2.97 3.73 4.96
C VAL A 81 1.64 3.21 5.51
N ASP A 82 1.02 3.90 6.47
CA ASP A 82 -0.28 3.51 7.01
C ASP A 82 -1.40 3.54 5.95
N LEU A 83 -1.42 4.57 5.11
CA LEU A 83 -2.37 4.65 4.00
C LEU A 83 -2.17 3.51 3.00
N LEU A 84 -0.92 3.22 2.61
CA LEU A 84 -0.60 2.09 1.73
C LEU A 84 -1.00 0.75 2.36
N ASP A 85 -0.76 0.58 3.66
CA ASP A 85 -1.13 -0.65 4.37
C ASP A 85 -2.63 -0.91 4.31
N LYS A 86 -3.44 0.14 4.46
CA LYS A 86 -4.91 0.05 4.41
C LYS A 86 -5.43 -0.15 2.98
N THR A 87 -4.87 0.55 1.99
CA THR A 87 -5.27 0.46 0.57
C THR A 87 -4.87 -0.87 -0.08
N LEU A 88 -3.74 -1.46 0.29
CA LEU A 88 -3.25 -2.72 -0.26
C LEU A 88 -3.83 -3.96 0.45
N THR A 89 -4.87 -3.79 1.27
CA THR A 89 -5.56 -4.91 1.92
C THR A 89 -6.19 -5.85 0.88
N LEU A 90 -5.91 -7.15 1.03
CA LEU A 90 -6.34 -8.20 0.08
C LEU A 90 -7.87 -8.34 0.03
N ASN A 91 -8.53 -8.35 1.19
CA ASN A 91 -9.99 -8.40 1.24
C ASN A 91 -10.57 -7.00 0.91
N PRO A 92 -11.34 -6.85 -0.18
CA PRO A 92 -11.91 -5.57 -0.56
C PRO A 92 -12.87 -4.99 0.49
N GLU A 93 -13.60 -5.84 1.24
CA GLU A 93 -14.51 -5.39 2.30
C GLU A 93 -13.79 -4.76 3.49
N LYS A 94 -12.51 -5.10 3.69
CA LYS A 94 -11.66 -4.54 4.75
C LYS A 94 -10.74 -3.43 4.23
N ARG A 95 -10.76 -3.15 2.92
CA ARG A 95 -9.93 -2.11 2.31
C ARG A 95 -10.52 -0.75 2.64
N ILE A 96 -9.66 0.23 2.92
CA ILE A 96 -10.09 1.61 3.15
C ILE A 96 -10.96 2.11 2.00
N THR A 97 -12.06 2.77 2.35
CA THR A 97 -12.95 3.38 1.36
C THR A 97 -12.40 4.72 0.88
N VAL A 98 -12.87 5.20 -0.28
CA VAL A 98 -12.45 6.50 -0.82
C VAL A 98 -12.73 7.63 0.18
N LYS A 99 -13.90 7.61 0.84
CA LYS A 99 -14.28 8.63 1.83
C LYS A 99 -13.35 8.65 3.04
N GLU A 100 -12.90 7.49 3.51
CA GLU A 100 -11.95 7.37 4.61
C GLU A 100 -10.54 7.79 4.17
N ALA A 101 -10.12 7.40 2.96
CA ALA A 101 -8.82 7.78 2.42
C ALA A 101 -8.67 9.30 2.28
N LEU A 102 -9.73 10.02 1.87
CA LEU A 102 -9.74 11.48 1.80
C LEU A 102 -9.60 12.16 3.17
N LYS A 103 -9.97 11.48 4.26
CA LYS A 103 -9.81 11.96 5.64
C LYS A 103 -8.50 11.51 6.28
N HIS A 104 -7.69 10.72 5.57
CA HIS A 104 -6.45 10.19 6.10
C HIS A 104 -5.44 11.32 6.39
N PRO A 105 -4.70 11.30 7.52
CA PRO A 105 -3.73 12.33 7.86
C PRO A 105 -2.76 12.67 6.73
N PHE A 106 -2.23 11.65 6.03
CA PHE A 106 -1.35 11.85 4.87
C PHE A 106 -1.94 12.77 3.79
N ILE A 107 -3.22 12.59 3.45
CA ILE A 107 -3.90 13.37 2.40
C ILE A 107 -4.34 14.73 2.92
N VAL A 108 -4.82 14.79 4.17
CA VAL A 108 -5.25 16.04 4.80
C VAL A 108 -4.07 17.00 4.97
N TRP A 109 -2.92 16.49 5.40
CA TRP A 109 -1.68 17.25 5.57
C TRP A 109 -1.20 17.90 4.27
N SER A 110 -1.23 17.16 3.16
CA SER A 110 -0.87 17.68 1.84
C SER A 110 -1.74 18.88 1.42
N ARG A 111 -3.02 18.91 1.84
CA ARG A 111 -3.94 20.01 1.53
C ARG A 111 -3.74 21.24 2.42
N THR A 112 -3.30 21.06 3.66
CA THR A 112 -3.07 22.19 4.58
C THR A 112 -1.73 22.86 4.29
N SER A 113 -0.71 22.07 3.97
CA SER A 113 0.61 22.59 3.58
C SER A 113 0.55 23.46 2.32
N SER A 114 -0.25 23.09 1.31
CA SER A 114 -0.40 23.90 0.09
C SER A 114 -1.23 25.18 0.28
N ARG A 115 -2.12 25.23 1.27
CA ARG A 115 -2.99 26.39 1.53
C ARG A 115 -2.29 27.46 2.38
N ALA A 116 -1.41 27.06 3.28
CA ALA A 116 -0.59 27.98 4.09
C ALA A 116 0.31 28.89 3.23
N SER A 117 0.73 28.45 2.04
CA SER A 117 1.53 29.26 1.12
C SER A 117 0.76 30.38 0.39
N THR A 118 -0.58 30.42 0.49
CA THR A 118 -1.42 31.39 -0.23
C THR A 118 -1.97 32.54 0.61
N GLU A 119 -1.81 32.52 1.94
CA GLU A 119 -2.40 33.52 2.84
C GLU A 119 -1.49 34.72 3.16
N THR A 120 -0.22 34.75 2.71
CA THR A 120 0.73 35.80 3.10
C THR A 120 0.73 37.08 2.23
N THR A 121 -0.15 37.21 1.22
CA THR A 121 -0.09 38.35 0.27
C THR A 121 -1.24 39.37 0.39
N THR A 122 -2.28 39.14 1.21
CA THR A 122 -3.51 39.97 1.15
C THR A 122 -3.76 40.91 2.34
N SER A 123 -2.73 41.30 3.10
CA SER A 123 -2.89 42.19 4.27
C SER A 123 -2.05 43.47 4.22
N ALA A 124 -1.96 44.14 3.06
CA ALA A 124 -1.26 45.41 2.94
C ALA A 124 -1.90 46.40 1.95
N THR A 125 -3.21 46.71 2.07
CA THR A 125 -3.75 47.96 1.50
C THR A 125 -5.03 48.37 2.24
N THR A 126 -4.90 49.02 3.39
CA THR A 126 -5.89 50.00 3.90
C THR A 126 -5.18 50.80 4.98
N THR A 127 -4.75 52.03 4.66
CA THR A 127 -4.74 53.24 5.52
C THR A 127 -3.86 54.30 4.85
N SER A 128 -4.49 55.30 4.25
CA SER A 128 -4.05 56.70 4.36
C SER A 128 -5.15 57.58 3.80
N SER A 129 -5.88 58.22 4.72
CA SER A 129 -6.65 59.45 4.49
C SER A 129 -5.71 60.65 4.49
#